data_AF-A0A5D4JIF3-F1
#
_entry.id   AF-A0A5D4JIF3-F1
#
_cell.length_a   1.000
_cell.length_b   1.000
_cell.length_c   1.000
_cell.angle_alpha   90.00
_cell.angle_beta   90.00
_cell.angle_gamma   90.00
#
_symmetry.space_group_name_H-M   'P 1'
#
loop_
_entity.id
_entity.type
_entity.pdbx_description
1 polymer ?
#
loop_
_entity_poly.entity_id
_entity_poly.type
_entity_poly.pdbx_seq_one_letter_code
_entity_poly.pdbx_strand_id
1 'polypeptide(L)'
;MGGQSSAAGCGSGLRTAPRAERRSPAPGPAGRCALRGRARVERHFPAGTASPLTIVAPAAGASGVRNQVAATPGVASSVIVPSGAEGRVLVLATLSDTPDSARARETVTRLRASLAGTGVLVGGQSAQHADLQEASVRGQLLITPLVLLVVLVLLVLLLRCVPAAVASGRGGLGQSVHRLRGSGACLSSGYRRQRDRARGDAVLLRLSCRARSGLKHLPRPPDPQ
;
A
#
# COMPACT_ATOMS: atom_id res chain seq x y z
N MET A 1 47.55 -9.81 -26.08
CA MET A 1 47.53 -8.75 -27.10
C MET A 1 46.12 -8.66 -27.67
N GLY A 2 45.51 -7.47 -27.65
CA GLY A 2 44.23 -7.10 -28.30
C GLY A 2 42.96 -7.64 -27.61
N GLY A 3 42.08 -6.88 -26.96
CA GLY A 3 41.76 -5.47 -27.11
C GLY A 3 40.50 -5.30 -27.97
N GLN A 4 39.31 -5.49 -27.41
CA GLN A 4 38.05 -4.95 -27.96
C GLN A 4 37.14 -4.49 -26.81
N SER A 5 37.48 -3.31 -26.32
CA SER A 5 36.69 -2.49 -25.42
C SER A 5 35.58 -1.84 -26.24
N SER A 6 34.40 -2.46 -26.33
CA SER A 6 33.23 -1.82 -26.94
C SER A 6 32.55 -0.92 -25.90
N ALA A 7 33.17 0.22 -25.64
CA ALA A 7 32.58 1.37 -24.97
C ALA A 7 31.54 2.02 -25.90
N ALA A 8 30.40 1.37 -26.07
CA ALA A 8 29.26 1.99 -26.74
C ALA A 8 28.72 3.11 -25.84
N GLY A 9 28.99 4.35 -26.25
CA GLY A 9 28.74 5.58 -25.51
C GLY A 9 27.30 5.71 -25.02
N CYS A 10 27.15 6.01 -23.73
CA CYS A 10 25.87 6.34 -23.10
C CYS A 10 25.49 7.82 -23.29
N GLY A 11 26.00 8.47 -24.35
CA GLY A 11 25.92 9.92 -24.53
C GLY A 11 25.59 10.31 -25.97
N SER A 12 24.36 10.07 -26.42
CA SER A 12 23.68 10.99 -27.34
C SER A 12 22.27 10.49 -27.64
N GLY A 13 21.29 11.39 -27.52
CA GLY A 13 19.96 11.21 -28.13
C GLY A 13 18.82 10.92 -27.17
N LEU A 14 18.43 11.90 -26.35
CA LEU A 14 17.05 12.00 -25.85
C LEU A 14 16.14 12.47 -27.00
N ARG A 15 15.81 11.57 -27.94
CA ARG A 15 14.71 11.78 -28.89
C ARG A 15 13.42 11.26 -28.24
N THR A 16 12.44 12.14 -28.10
CA THR A 16 11.10 11.85 -27.58
C THR A 16 10.35 10.93 -28.56
N ALA A 17 10.23 9.65 -28.23
CA ALA A 17 9.42 8.71 -29.00
C ALA A 17 7.95 8.77 -28.56
N PRO A 18 6.98 8.64 -29.49
CA PRO A 18 5.56 8.67 -29.17
C PRO A 18 5.12 7.40 -28.42
N ARG A 19 4.10 7.61 -27.58
CA ARG A 19 3.53 6.66 -26.61
C ARG A 19 2.73 5.57 -27.32
N ALA A 20 3.33 4.42 -27.57
CA ALA A 20 2.64 3.22 -28.06
C ALA A 20 2.82 2.03 -27.09
N GLU A 21 1.67 1.49 -26.68
CA GLU A 21 1.35 0.15 -26.14
C GLU A 21 2.22 -0.52 -25.05
N ARG A 22 1.54 -0.92 -23.98
CA ARG A 22 2.07 -1.67 -22.83
C ARG A 22 2.44 -3.13 -23.19
N ARG A 23 3.69 -3.36 -23.56
CA ARG A 23 4.49 -4.49 -23.08
C ARG A 23 5.78 -3.89 -22.57
N SER A 24 6.18 -4.17 -21.32
CA SER A 24 7.44 -3.63 -20.78
C SER A 24 8.57 -3.91 -21.78
N PRO A 25 9.03 -2.91 -22.54
CA PRO A 25 10.07 -3.16 -23.52
C PRO A 25 11.34 -3.48 -22.76
N ALA A 26 12.19 -4.34 -23.32
CA ALA A 26 13.53 -4.53 -22.81
C ALA A 26 14.15 -3.15 -22.55
N PRO A 27 14.85 -2.95 -21.41
CA PRO A 27 15.31 -1.63 -21.01
C PRO A 27 16.02 -0.97 -22.18
N GLY A 28 15.54 0.22 -22.56
CA GLY A 28 16.16 1.03 -23.61
C GLY A 28 17.64 1.27 -23.31
N PRO A 29 18.41 1.87 -24.22
CA PRO A 29 19.85 2.13 -24.01
C PRO A 29 20.16 2.80 -22.66
N ALA A 30 19.32 3.75 -22.22
CA ALA A 30 19.42 4.37 -20.89
C ALA A 30 19.20 3.37 -19.73
N GLY A 31 18.21 2.48 -19.84
CA GLY A 31 17.95 1.43 -18.85
C GLY A 31 19.11 0.45 -18.72
N ARG A 32 19.83 0.15 -19.81
CA ARG A 32 21.02 -0.71 -19.77
C ARG A 32 22.21 -0.05 -19.06
N CYS A 33 22.41 1.26 -19.21
CA CYS A 33 23.44 1.99 -18.45
C CYS A 33 23.11 2.03 -16.96
N ALA A 34 21.84 2.26 -16.61
CA ALA A 34 21.38 2.22 -15.21
C ALA A 34 21.62 0.85 -14.56
N LEU A 35 21.29 -0.24 -15.26
CA LEU A 35 21.55 -1.61 -14.77
C LEU A 35 23.05 -1.92 -14.63
N ARG A 36 23.89 -1.47 -15.56
CA ARG A 36 25.36 -1.64 -15.46
C ARG A 36 25.97 -0.83 -14.32
N GLY A 37 25.51 0.41 -14.12
CA GLY A 37 25.93 1.24 -13.00
C GLY A 37 25.59 0.59 -11.67
N ARG A 38 24.32 0.16 -11.53
CA ARG A 38 23.85 -0.57 -10.35
C ARG A 38 24.68 -1.85 -10.07
N ALA A 39 24.93 -2.66 -11.09
CA ALA A 39 25.72 -3.89 -10.96
C ALA A 39 27.20 -3.66 -10.59
N ARG A 40 27.76 -2.45 -10.79
CA ARG A 40 29.10 -2.11 -10.29
C ARG A 40 29.09 -1.74 -8.80
N VAL A 41 28.04 -1.04 -8.36
CA VAL A 41 27.85 -0.66 -6.95
C VAL A 41 27.58 -1.90 -6.11
N GLU A 42 26.70 -2.80 -6.54
CA GLU A 42 26.33 -4.04 -5.81
C GLU A 42 27.52 -4.99 -5.58
N ARG A 43 28.57 -4.90 -6.41
CA ARG A 43 29.80 -5.70 -6.23
C ARG A 43 30.68 -5.24 -5.07
N HIS A 44 30.63 -3.95 -4.73
CA HIS A 44 31.50 -3.36 -3.71
C HIS A 44 30.74 -3.02 -2.43
N PHE A 45 29.42 -2.80 -2.52
CA PHE A 45 28.57 -2.47 -1.40
C PHE A 45 27.50 -3.56 -1.25
N PRO A 46 27.49 -4.31 -0.13
CA PRO A 46 26.46 -5.31 0.11
C PRO A 46 25.08 -4.64 0.07
N ALA A 47 24.08 -5.38 -0.43
CA ALA A 47 22.79 -4.82 -0.76
C ALA A 47 22.04 -4.23 0.45
N GLY A 48 22.33 -4.72 1.67
CA GLY A 48 21.77 -4.19 2.91
C GLY A 48 22.43 -2.91 3.44
N THR A 49 23.53 -2.42 2.85
CA THR A 49 24.27 -1.25 3.39
C THR A 49 23.47 0.04 3.27
N ALA A 50 22.65 0.16 2.22
CA ALA A 50 21.78 1.32 1.99
C ALA A 50 20.55 1.32 2.92
N SER A 51 20.26 0.20 3.58
CA SER A 51 19.09 0.05 4.44
C SER A 51 19.34 -1.03 5.50
N PRO A 52 20.21 -0.74 6.49
CA PRO A 52 20.47 -1.69 7.56
C PRO A 52 19.20 -1.97 8.36
N LEU A 53 19.11 -3.18 8.93
CA LEU A 53 18.15 -3.47 9.98
C LEU A 53 18.55 -2.72 11.24
N THR A 54 17.55 -2.14 11.88
CA THR A 54 17.69 -1.37 13.10
C THR A 54 17.11 -2.19 14.24
N ILE A 55 17.96 -2.72 15.12
CA ILE A 55 17.54 -3.58 16.22
C ILE A 55 17.73 -2.80 17.53
N VAL A 56 16.65 -2.56 18.26
CA VAL A 56 16.70 -1.85 19.55
C VAL A 56 16.61 -2.89 20.66
N ALA A 57 17.65 -2.97 21.49
CA ALA A 57 17.75 -3.95 22.58
C ALA A 57 18.05 -3.26 23.93
N PRO A 58 17.71 -3.88 25.07
CA PRO A 58 18.14 -3.41 26.39
C PRO A 58 19.67 -3.43 26.51
N ALA A 59 20.26 -2.41 27.15
CA ALA A 59 21.71 -2.29 27.30
C ALA A 59 22.35 -3.48 28.04
N ALA A 60 21.64 -4.06 29.02
CA ALA A 60 22.11 -5.20 29.81
C ALA A 60 22.35 -6.48 28.98
N GLY A 61 21.74 -6.61 27.79
CA GLY A 61 21.83 -7.79 26.92
C GLY A 61 22.47 -7.52 25.55
N ALA A 62 23.04 -6.33 25.34
CA ALA A 62 23.51 -5.83 24.05
C ALA A 62 24.46 -6.79 23.31
N SER A 63 25.45 -7.32 24.02
CA SER A 63 26.47 -8.23 23.47
C SER A 63 25.88 -9.59 23.08
N GLY A 64 24.99 -10.13 23.90
CA GLY A 64 24.28 -11.39 23.61
C GLY A 64 23.40 -11.26 22.37
N VAL A 65 22.61 -10.18 22.27
CA VAL A 65 21.76 -9.92 21.10
C VAL A 65 22.60 -9.72 19.84
N ARG A 66 23.69 -8.96 19.91
CA ARG A 66 24.60 -8.79 18.76
C ARG A 66 25.16 -10.13 18.29
N ASN A 67 25.63 -10.98 19.20
CA ASN A 67 26.19 -12.28 18.83
C ASN A 67 25.13 -13.19 18.20
N GLN A 68 23.90 -13.17 18.72
CA GLN A 68 22.77 -13.93 18.16
C GLN A 68 22.40 -13.43 16.74
N VAL A 69 22.39 -12.11 16.54
CA VAL A 69 22.14 -11.48 15.23
C VAL A 69 23.27 -11.83 14.26
N ALA A 70 24.53 -11.75 14.70
CA ALA A 70 25.69 -12.11 13.89
C ALA A 70 25.72 -13.60 13.50
N ALA A 71 25.22 -14.48 14.36
CA ALA A 71 25.09 -15.91 14.08
C ALA A 71 23.95 -16.25 13.11
N THR A 72 23.08 -15.29 12.79
CA THR A 72 21.93 -15.55 11.92
C THR A 72 22.36 -15.60 10.45
N PRO A 73 22.03 -16.70 9.72
CA PRO A 73 22.33 -16.79 8.29
C PRO A 73 21.68 -15.65 7.50
N GLY A 74 22.46 -14.97 6.65
CA GLY A 74 22.02 -13.85 5.82
C GLY A 74 22.41 -12.46 6.34
N VAL A 75 23.03 -12.38 7.52
CA VAL A 75 23.60 -11.14 8.06
C VAL A 75 25.06 -11.01 7.64
N ALA A 76 25.41 -9.93 6.95
CA ALA A 76 26.76 -9.64 6.48
C ALA A 76 27.63 -8.97 7.56
N SER A 77 27.04 -8.09 8.37
CA SER A 77 27.75 -7.37 9.43
C SER A 77 26.77 -6.93 10.52
N SER A 78 27.24 -6.87 11.76
CA SER A 78 26.50 -6.32 12.89
C SER A 78 27.37 -5.42 13.76
N VAL A 79 26.88 -4.21 14.03
CA VAL A 79 27.59 -3.19 14.79
C VAL A 79 26.69 -2.67 15.89
N ILE A 80 27.22 -2.61 17.11
CA ILE A 80 26.56 -1.94 18.24
C ILE A 80 26.88 -0.46 18.14
N VAL A 81 25.84 0.36 18.13
CA VAL A 81 25.92 1.81 18.20
C VAL A 81 25.31 2.26 19.52
N PRO A 82 26.03 3.04 20.33
CA PRO A 82 25.48 3.62 21.54
C PRO A 82 24.24 4.45 21.17
N SER A 83 23.10 4.13 21.77
CA SER A 83 21.90 4.96 21.63
C SER A 83 21.89 5.92 22.82
N GLY A 84 21.58 7.20 22.58
CA GLY A 84 21.40 8.19 23.66
C GLY A 84 20.13 7.98 24.49
N ALA A 85 19.37 6.92 24.21
CA ALA A 85 18.10 6.62 24.89
C ALA A 85 18.32 5.74 26.13
N GLU A 86 17.72 6.17 27.24
CA GLU A 86 17.72 5.58 28.58
C GLU A 86 17.76 4.04 28.61
N GLY A 87 18.96 3.47 28.80
CA GLY A 87 19.14 2.04 29.01
C GLY A 87 18.89 1.14 27.79
N ARG A 88 18.83 1.69 26.57
CA ARG A 88 18.70 0.92 25.32
C ARG A 88 19.91 1.14 24.43
N VAL A 89 20.24 0.12 23.64
CA VAL A 89 21.30 0.16 22.64
C VAL A 89 20.73 -0.09 21.26
N LEU A 90 21.38 0.48 20.25
CA LEU A 90 21.06 0.22 18.85
C LEU A 90 22.05 -0.80 18.29
N VAL A 91 21.55 -1.86 17.69
CA VAL A 91 22.35 -2.81 16.94
C VAL A 91 21.94 -2.68 15.48
N LEU A 92 22.86 -2.18 14.64
CA LEU A 92 22.66 -2.14 13.21
C LEU A 92 23.15 -3.44 12.60
N ALA A 93 22.28 -4.10 11.85
CA ALA A 93 22.59 -5.33 11.13
C ALA A 93 22.44 -5.12 9.62
N THR A 94 23.51 -5.33 8.89
CA THR A 94 23.53 -5.23 7.42
C THR A 94 23.25 -6.61 6.84
N LEU A 95 22.23 -6.73 6.00
CA LEU A 95 21.93 -7.98 5.30
C LEU A 95 22.81 -8.15 4.06
N SER A 96 23.15 -9.40 3.75
CA SER A 96 23.83 -9.75 2.50
C SER A 96 22.90 -9.60 1.30
N ASP A 97 21.63 -9.94 1.47
CA ASP A 97 20.59 -9.89 0.44
C ASP A 97 19.98 -8.48 0.28
N THR A 98 19.32 -8.24 -0.84
CA THR A 98 18.57 -7.00 -1.05
C THR A 98 17.38 -6.91 -0.09
N PRO A 99 17.08 -5.71 0.46
CA PRO A 99 16.05 -5.55 1.50
C PRO A 99 14.64 -5.98 1.06
N ASP A 100 14.35 -5.92 -0.25
CA ASP A 100 13.05 -6.29 -0.83
C ASP A 100 12.93 -7.79 -1.19
N SER A 101 14.03 -8.54 -1.08
CA SER A 101 14.04 -9.95 -1.48
C SER A 101 13.25 -10.85 -0.53
N ALA A 102 12.88 -12.04 -1.02
CA ALA A 102 12.27 -13.08 -0.18
C ALA A 102 13.25 -13.60 0.90
N ARG A 103 14.53 -13.75 0.54
CA ARG A 103 15.59 -14.21 1.45
C ARG A 103 15.85 -13.24 2.60
N ALA A 104 15.82 -11.93 2.33
CA ALA A 104 15.90 -10.92 3.38
C ALA A 104 14.70 -10.98 4.33
N ARG A 105 13.48 -11.15 3.80
CA ARG A 105 12.27 -11.30 4.61
C ARG A 105 12.32 -12.55 5.50
N GLU A 106 12.71 -13.70 4.96
CA GLU A 106 12.89 -14.94 5.74
C GLU A 106 13.90 -14.75 6.88
N THR A 107 14.99 -14.02 6.61
CA THR A 107 16.01 -13.70 7.62
C THR A 107 15.43 -12.82 8.73
N VAL A 108 14.62 -11.81 8.39
CA VAL A 108 13.91 -10.98 9.39
C VAL A 108 12.92 -11.80 10.21
N THR A 109 12.14 -12.67 9.58
CA THR A 109 11.19 -13.56 10.27
C THR A 109 11.93 -14.48 11.25
N ARG A 110 13.07 -15.04 10.84
CA ARG A 110 13.92 -15.87 11.71
C ARG A 110 14.49 -15.09 12.89
N LEU A 111 14.99 -13.89 12.64
CA LEU A 111 15.47 -12.98 13.69
C LEU A 111 14.36 -12.69 14.71
N ARG A 112 13.17 -12.32 14.25
CA ARG A 112 12.02 -12.05 15.12
C ARG A 112 11.61 -13.27 15.93
N ALA A 113 11.59 -14.46 15.32
CA ALA A 113 11.29 -15.70 16.04
C ALA A 113 12.33 -15.98 17.14
N SER A 114 13.62 -15.78 16.85
CA SER A 114 14.71 -16.01 17.81
C SER A 114 14.76 -14.99 18.96
N LEU A 115 14.20 -13.80 18.75
CA LEU A 115 14.19 -12.68 19.71
C LEU A 115 12.81 -12.50 20.38
N ALA A 116 11.86 -13.39 20.09
CA ALA A 116 10.52 -13.34 20.68
C ALA A 116 10.60 -13.38 22.21
N GLY A 117 9.89 -12.47 22.89
CA GLY A 117 9.83 -12.42 24.35
C GLY A 117 11.01 -11.71 25.05
N THR A 118 12.03 -11.25 24.32
CA THR A 118 13.21 -10.58 24.90
C THR A 118 13.09 -9.05 25.01
N GLY A 119 11.95 -8.48 24.58
CA GLY A 119 11.74 -7.03 24.53
C GLY A 119 12.58 -6.30 23.46
N VAL A 120 13.22 -7.04 22.56
CA VAL A 120 14.00 -6.51 21.44
C VAL A 120 13.09 -6.16 20.27
N LEU A 121 13.26 -4.98 19.71
CA LEU A 121 12.49 -4.47 18.58
C LEU A 121 13.33 -4.52 17.31
N VAL A 122 12.79 -5.13 16.25
CA VAL A 122 13.46 -5.23 14.93
C VAL A 122 12.73 -4.32 13.94
N GLY A 123 13.44 -3.32 13.43
CA GLY A 123 12.98 -2.35 12.44
C GLY A 123 13.92 -2.25 11.23
N GLY A 124 13.64 -1.27 10.35
CA GLY A 124 14.34 -1.07 9.07
C GLY A 124 13.46 -1.37 7.86
N GLN A 125 13.95 -1.06 6.65
CA GLN A 125 13.15 -1.23 5.41
C GLN A 125 12.73 -2.69 5.18
N SER A 126 13.63 -3.66 5.35
CA SER A 126 13.31 -5.08 5.20
C SER A 126 12.22 -5.56 6.18
N ALA A 127 12.19 -4.99 7.39
CA ALA A 127 11.17 -5.30 8.39
C ALA A 127 9.81 -4.71 7.99
N GLN A 128 9.78 -3.47 7.53
CA GLN A 128 8.55 -2.85 7.00
C GLN A 128 8.00 -3.62 5.80
N HIS A 129 8.87 -4.07 4.88
CA HIS A 129 8.46 -4.86 3.73
C HIS A 129 7.91 -6.23 4.13
N ALA A 130 8.49 -6.88 5.14
CA ALA A 130 7.93 -8.10 5.72
C ALA A 130 6.54 -7.85 6.32
N ASP A 131 6.36 -6.75 7.07
CA ASP A 131 5.10 -6.38 7.71
C ASP A 131 4.00 -6.06 6.67
N LEU A 132 4.35 -5.30 5.64
CA LEU A 132 3.42 -4.97 4.55
C LEU A 132 2.99 -6.23 3.79
N GLN A 133 3.90 -7.17 3.56
CA GLN A 133 3.58 -8.43 2.88
C GLN A 133 2.63 -9.28 3.71
N GLU A 134 2.88 -9.43 5.01
CA GLU A 134 2.01 -10.20 5.90
C GLU A 134 0.62 -9.55 6.03
N ALA A 135 0.57 -8.22 6.17
CA ALA A 135 -0.67 -7.46 6.18
C ALA A 135 -1.44 -7.58 4.84
N SER A 136 -0.74 -7.58 3.71
CA SER A 136 -1.34 -7.69 2.38
C SER A 136 -2.00 -9.05 2.17
N VAL A 137 -1.34 -10.14 2.54
CA VAL A 137 -1.89 -11.51 2.42
C VAL A 137 -3.16 -11.65 3.24
N ARG A 138 -3.15 -11.19 4.50
CA ARG A 138 -4.32 -11.27 5.38
C ARG A 138 -5.45 -10.34 4.92
N GLY A 139 -5.10 -9.14 4.44
CA GLY A 139 -6.03 -8.16 3.91
C GLY A 139 -6.75 -8.65 2.66
N GLN A 140 -6.03 -9.22 1.69
CA GLN A 140 -6.62 -9.74 0.46
C GLN A 140 -7.65 -10.85 0.73
N LEU A 141 -7.37 -11.73 1.70
CA LEU A 141 -8.30 -12.79 2.11
C LEU A 141 -9.58 -12.26 2.74
N LEU A 142 -9.56 -11.08 3.37
CA LEU A 142 -10.75 -10.47 4.00
C LEU A 142 -11.48 -9.49 3.08
N ILE A 143 -10.74 -8.70 2.29
CA ILE A 143 -11.29 -7.64 1.44
C ILE A 143 -12.05 -8.24 0.25
N THR A 144 -11.50 -9.24 -0.44
CA THR A 144 -12.14 -9.86 -1.60
C THR A 144 -13.52 -10.45 -1.29
N PRO A 145 -13.73 -11.27 -0.24
CA PRO A 145 -15.07 -11.78 0.07
C PRO A 145 -16.01 -10.71 0.61
N LEU A 146 -15.51 -9.75 1.39
CA LEU A 146 -16.33 -8.67 1.94
C LEU A 146 -16.91 -7.78 0.84
N VAL A 147 -16.09 -7.36 -0.12
CA VAL A 147 -16.55 -6.54 -1.25
C VAL A 147 -17.52 -7.32 -2.13
N LEU A 148 -17.24 -8.60 -2.39
CA LEU A 148 -18.15 -9.47 -3.15
C LEU A 148 -19.51 -9.59 -2.45
N LEU A 149 -19.52 -9.75 -1.13
CA LEU A 149 -20.73 -9.80 -0.31
C LEU A 149 -21.52 -8.49 -0.37
N VAL A 150 -20.85 -7.34 -0.20
CA VAL A 150 -21.51 -6.02 -0.25
C VAL A 150 -22.10 -5.76 -1.63
N VAL A 151 -21.36 -6.03 -2.71
CA VAL A 151 -21.86 -5.89 -4.07
C VAL A 151 -23.03 -6.84 -4.32
N LEU A 152 -22.96 -8.09 -3.86
CA LEU A 152 -24.06 -9.05 -3.95
C LEU A 152 -25.32 -8.54 -3.23
N VAL A 153 -25.18 -7.98 -2.03
CA VAL A 153 -26.29 -7.42 -1.25
C VAL A 153 -26.89 -6.20 -1.95
N LEU A 154 -26.05 -5.29 -2.46
CA LEU A 154 -26.52 -4.13 -3.22
C LEU A 154 -27.22 -4.56 -4.50
N LEU A 155 -26.68 -5.55 -5.21
CA LEU A 155 -27.34 -6.16 -6.35
C LEU A 155 -28.69 -6.71 -5.92
N VAL A 156 -28.80 -7.59 -4.93
CA VAL A 156 -30.10 -8.12 -4.45
C VAL A 156 -31.07 -7.03 -3.98
N LEU A 157 -30.59 -5.93 -3.41
CA LEU A 157 -31.42 -4.83 -2.93
C LEU A 157 -31.94 -3.95 -4.07
N LEU A 158 -31.09 -3.63 -5.05
CA LEU A 158 -31.46 -2.92 -6.28
C LEU A 158 -32.32 -3.83 -7.18
N LEU A 159 -31.88 -5.07 -7.33
CA LEU A 159 -32.62 -6.19 -7.88
C LEU A 159 -33.72 -6.65 -6.94
N ARG A 160 -34.08 -5.97 -5.84
CA ARG A 160 -35.34 -6.27 -5.11
C ARG A 160 -36.56 -5.81 -5.93
N CYS A 161 -36.32 -5.14 -7.06
CA CYS A 161 -37.23 -5.01 -8.21
C CYS A 161 -37.25 -6.25 -9.15
N VAL A 162 -36.35 -7.21 -8.97
CA VAL A 162 -36.03 -8.35 -9.84
C VAL A 162 -36.09 -9.75 -9.14
N PRO A 163 -36.39 -9.99 -7.83
CA PRO A 163 -36.65 -11.36 -7.38
C PRO A 163 -37.89 -11.94 -8.09
N ALA A 164 -38.75 -11.08 -8.67
CA ALA A 164 -39.78 -11.47 -9.64
C ALA A 164 -39.21 -12.02 -10.96
N ALA A 165 -38.06 -11.53 -11.44
CA ALA A 165 -37.46 -11.96 -12.71
C ALA A 165 -36.54 -13.18 -12.57
N VAL A 166 -35.84 -13.36 -11.44
CA VAL A 166 -35.00 -14.56 -11.21
C VAL A 166 -35.84 -15.77 -10.79
N ALA A 167 -36.94 -15.57 -10.05
CA ALA A 167 -37.91 -16.64 -9.79
C ALA A 167 -38.58 -17.12 -11.11
N SER A 168 -38.75 -16.24 -12.09
CA SER A 168 -39.28 -16.59 -13.42
C SER A 168 -38.34 -17.43 -14.29
N GLY A 169 -37.06 -17.57 -13.92
CA GLY A 169 -36.09 -18.38 -14.66
C GLY A 169 -36.05 -19.86 -14.26
N ARG A 170 -36.83 -20.27 -13.25
CA ARG A 170 -36.73 -21.62 -12.67
C ARG A 170 -38.06 -22.34 -12.43
N GLY A 171 -39.17 -21.87 -13.00
CA GLY A 171 -40.43 -22.61 -12.94
C GLY A 171 -41.55 -22.05 -13.82
N GLY A 172 -41.94 -22.83 -14.84
CA GLY A 172 -43.29 -22.83 -15.40
C GLY A 172 -43.61 -21.82 -16.50
N LEU A 173 -43.52 -22.27 -17.75
CA LEU A 173 -44.39 -21.76 -18.81
C LEU A 173 -45.85 -22.04 -18.43
N GLY A 174 -46.62 -21.00 -18.12
CA GLY A 174 -48.08 -21.10 -18.06
C GLY A 174 -48.72 -20.24 -16.97
N GLN A 175 -49.57 -19.30 -17.41
CA GLN A 175 -50.60 -18.64 -16.60
C GLN A 175 -50.15 -17.51 -15.65
N SER A 176 -49.84 -16.30 -16.16
CA SER A 176 -49.91 -15.05 -15.34
C SER A 176 -49.89 -13.71 -16.09
N VAL A 177 -50.03 -13.68 -17.43
CA VAL A 177 -50.00 -12.44 -18.24
C VAL A 177 -51.11 -11.43 -17.90
N HIS A 178 -52.14 -11.79 -17.12
CA HIS A 178 -53.26 -10.90 -16.82
C HIS A 178 -53.08 -10.00 -15.58
N ARG A 179 -51.93 -10.03 -14.88
CA ARG A 179 -51.72 -9.29 -13.61
C ARG A 179 -50.62 -8.21 -13.65
N LEU A 180 -50.19 -7.77 -14.84
CA LEU A 180 -49.10 -6.79 -15.02
C LEU A 180 -49.53 -5.35 -15.34
N ARG A 181 -50.83 -5.02 -15.33
CA ARG A 181 -51.29 -3.65 -15.61
C ARG A 181 -51.24 -2.69 -14.41
N GLY A 182 -50.86 -3.15 -13.20
CA GLY A 182 -50.89 -2.34 -11.97
C GLY A 182 -49.56 -1.75 -11.48
N SER A 183 -48.42 -2.23 -11.98
CA SER A 183 -47.10 -1.95 -11.35
C SER A 183 -46.38 -0.69 -11.86
N GLY A 184 -46.93 0.03 -12.84
CA GLY A 184 -46.35 1.28 -13.35
C GLY A 184 -46.55 2.49 -12.42
N ALA A 185 -47.49 2.44 -11.48
CA ALA A 185 -47.83 3.57 -10.61
C ALA A 185 -46.80 3.82 -9.49
N CYS A 186 -46.16 2.77 -8.97
CA CYS A 186 -45.21 2.87 -7.85
C CYS A 186 -43.90 3.56 -8.24
N LEU A 187 -43.44 3.40 -9.49
CA LEU A 187 -42.17 3.99 -9.94
C LEU A 187 -42.25 5.52 -10.07
N SER A 188 -43.42 6.05 -10.43
CA SER A 188 -43.60 7.50 -10.62
C SER A 188 -43.75 8.30 -9.31
N SER A 189 -44.18 7.64 -8.23
CA SER A 189 -44.42 8.29 -6.93
C SER A 189 -43.13 8.39 -6.09
N GLY A 190 -42.27 7.37 -6.14
CA GLY A 190 -40.98 7.38 -5.46
C GLY A 190 -40.00 8.43 -6.00
N TYR A 191 -39.93 8.57 -7.34
CA TYR A 191 -39.00 9.49 -7.99
C TYR A 191 -39.34 10.97 -7.75
N ARG A 192 -40.64 11.31 -7.63
CA ARG A 192 -41.07 12.69 -7.29
C ARG A 192 -40.69 13.09 -5.86
N ARG A 193 -40.85 12.20 -4.88
CA ARG A 193 -40.47 12.45 -3.47
C ARG A 193 -38.97 12.70 -3.27
N GLN A 194 -38.12 12.07 -4.07
CA GLN A 194 -36.67 12.22 -3.97
C GLN A 194 -36.17 13.52 -4.62
N ARG A 195 -36.87 14.03 -5.64
CA ARG A 195 -36.57 15.31 -6.29
C ARG A 195 -36.88 16.52 -5.39
N ASP A 196 -37.88 16.42 -4.52
CA ASP A 196 -38.25 17.52 -3.61
C ASP A 196 -37.28 17.68 -2.42
N ARG A 197 -36.66 16.60 -1.93
CA ARG A 197 -35.62 16.70 -0.88
C ARG A 197 -34.34 17.39 -1.37
N ALA A 198 -33.93 17.16 -2.61
CA ALA A 198 -32.74 17.79 -3.19
C ALA A 198 -32.86 19.32 -3.38
N ARG A 199 -34.09 19.86 -3.42
CA ARG A 199 -34.30 21.33 -3.44
C ARG A 199 -34.15 21.97 -2.06
N GLY A 200 -34.42 21.25 -0.98
CA GLY A 200 -34.28 21.76 0.39
C GLY A 200 -32.82 21.99 0.80
N ASP A 201 -31.93 21.05 0.45
CA ASP A 201 -30.51 21.12 0.82
C ASP A 201 -29.77 22.28 0.11
N ALA A 202 -30.20 22.64 -1.10
CA ALA A 202 -29.62 23.77 -1.83
C ALA A 202 -29.93 25.14 -1.17
N VAL A 203 -31.07 25.28 -0.48
CA VAL A 203 -31.44 26.49 0.25
C VAL A 203 -30.65 26.60 1.55
N LEU A 204 -30.48 25.48 2.27
CA LEU A 204 -29.69 25.42 3.50
C LEU A 204 -28.20 25.77 3.25
N LEU A 205 -27.62 25.25 2.15
CA LEU A 205 -26.24 25.57 1.76
C LEU A 205 -26.02 27.06 1.41
N ARG A 206 -27.02 27.73 0.81
CA ARG A 206 -26.92 29.17 0.51
C ARG A 206 -27.03 30.04 1.77
N LEU A 207 -27.86 29.65 2.75
CA LEU A 207 -27.97 30.34 4.04
C LEU A 207 -26.69 30.20 4.88
N SER A 208 -26.11 28.99 4.95
CA SER A 208 -24.87 28.76 5.69
C SER A 208 -23.67 29.49 5.09
N CYS A 209 -23.60 29.61 3.76
CA CYS A 209 -22.53 30.38 3.10
C CYS A 209 -22.65 31.88 3.37
N ARG A 210 -23.88 32.45 3.37
CA ARG A 210 -24.09 33.88 3.64
C ARG A 210 -23.78 34.25 5.10
N ALA A 211 -24.06 33.36 6.05
CA ALA A 211 -23.70 33.54 7.45
C ALA A 211 -22.16 33.53 7.69
N ARG A 212 -21.43 32.64 7.00
CA ARG A 212 -19.95 32.57 7.11
C ARG A 212 -19.23 33.78 6.52
N SER A 213 -19.81 34.45 5.51
CA SER A 213 -19.24 35.67 4.93
C SER A 213 -19.21 36.84 5.93
N GLY A 214 -20.20 36.93 6.84
CA GLY A 214 -20.28 38.02 7.83
C GLY A 214 -19.25 37.92 8.95
N LEU A 215 -18.80 36.71 9.29
CA LEU A 215 -17.79 36.47 10.34
C LEU A 215 -16.36 36.85 9.93
N LYS A 216 -16.09 37.12 8.64
CA LYS A 216 -14.76 37.52 8.16
C LYS A 216 -14.44 39.01 8.38
N HIS A 217 -15.38 39.81 8.87
CA HIS A 217 -15.21 41.25 9.12
C HIS A 217 -15.00 41.63 10.59
N LEU A 218 -14.80 40.67 11.49
CA LEU A 218 -14.44 40.98 12.87
C LEU A 218 -13.00 41.52 12.95
N PRO A 219 -12.77 42.67 13.60
CA PRO A 219 -11.44 43.23 13.80
C PRO A 219 -10.60 42.26 14.65
N ARG A 220 -9.34 42.05 14.24
CA ARG A 220 -8.39 41.19 14.96
C ARG A 220 -8.05 41.81 16.32
N PRO A 221 -7.90 41.00 17.38
CA PRO A 221 -7.38 41.48 18.65
C PRO A 221 -5.93 41.95 18.49
N PRO A 222 -5.49 42.97 19.24
CA PRO A 222 -4.11 43.44 19.21
C PRO A 222 -3.15 42.39 19.79
N ASP A 223 -1.98 42.26 19.17
CA ASP A 223 -0.94 41.33 19.59
C ASP A 223 -0.34 41.72 20.96
N PRO A 224 -0.05 40.75 21.85
CA PRO A 224 0.68 41.01 23.09
C PRO A 224 2.17 41.27 22.79
N GLN A 225 2.74 42.25 23.50
CA GLN A 225 4.16 42.62 23.47
C GLN A 225 5.05 41.56 24.13
#